data_AF-A0A7W1Y9P9-F1
#
_entry.id   AF-A0A7W1Y9P9-F1
#
_cell.length_a   1.000
_cell.length_b   1.000
_cell.length_c   1.000
_cell.angle_alpha   90.00
_cell.angle_beta   90.00
_cell.angle_gamma   90.00
#
_symmetry.space_group_name_H-M   'P 1'
#
loop_
_entity.id
_entity.type
_entity.pdbx_description
1 polymer ?
#
loop_
_entity_poly.entity_id
_entity_poly.type
_entity_poly.pdbx_seq_one_letter_code
_entity_poly.pdbx_strand_id
1 'polypeptide(L)'
;MIKASLISIIFVLTVIFIFQNQQVFLSEFNLSLDIFFYSFENEIVSNSILIIISFFIGVIICLISIGITVFQKSMKITELQKKIASIESKSQIEGK
;
A
#
# COMPACT_ATOMS: atom_id res chain seq x y z
N MET A 1 -27.53 7.72 -4.52
CA MET A 1 -28.17 7.01 -3.38
C MET A 1 -27.77 5.54 -3.28
N ILE A 2 -27.86 4.74 -4.35
CA ILE A 2 -27.46 3.31 -4.35
C ILE A 2 -26.03 3.06 -3.84
N LYS A 3 -25.04 3.85 -4.28
CA LYS A 3 -23.65 3.70 -3.81
C LYS A 3 -23.52 3.86 -2.28
N ALA A 4 -24.18 4.88 -1.72
CA ALA A 4 -24.16 5.13 -0.28
C ALA A 4 -24.88 4.03 0.50
N SER A 5 -26.00 3.54 -0.02
CA SER A 5 -26.73 2.41 0.57
C SER A 5 -25.88 1.13 0.56
N LEU A 6 -25.19 0.83 -0.53
CA LEU A 6 -24.29 -0.33 -0.64
C LEU A 6 -23.11 -0.23 0.34
N ILE A 7 -22.49 0.94 0.46
CA ILE A 7 -21.42 1.18 1.44
C ILE A 7 -21.94 0.97 2.87
N SER A 8 -23.14 1.47 3.18
CA SER A 8 -23.75 1.32 4.49
C SER A 8 -24.08 -0.15 4.80
N ILE A 9 -24.55 -0.92 3.82
CA ILE A 9 -24.79 -2.37 3.96
C ILE A 9 -23.47 -3.10 4.21
N ILE A 10 -22.41 -2.80 3.43
CA ILE A 10 -21.09 -3.41 3.62
C ILE A 10 -20.56 -3.11 5.02
N PHE A 11 -20.71 -1.87 5.49
CA PHE A 11 -20.31 -1.48 6.84
C PHE A 11 -21.04 -2.31 7.91
N VAL A 12 -22.37 -2.41 7.83
CA VAL A 12 -23.17 -3.20 8.79
C VAL A 12 -22.76 -4.68 8.75
N LEU A 13 -22.61 -5.27 7.56
CA LEU A 13 -22.16 -6.65 7.42
C LEU A 13 -20.76 -6.87 8.00
N THR A 14 -19.87 -5.90 7.86
CA THR A 14 -18.51 -5.95 8.43
C THR A 14 -18.56 -5.94 9.95
N VAL A 15 -19.37 -5.07 10.55
CA VAL A 15 -19.56 -5.01 12.00
C VAL A 15 -20.13 -6.33 12.52
N ILE A 16 -21.16 -6.88 11.87
CA ILE A 16 -21.75 -8.18 12.21
C ILE A 16 -20.69 -9.28 12.11
N PHE A 17 -19.90 -9.30 11.04
CA PHE A 17 -18.83 -10.29 10.85
C PHE A 17 -17.78 -10.22 11.97
N ILE A 18 -17.33 -9.02 12.34
CA ILE A 18 -16.38 -8.84 13.44
C ILE A 18 -16.98 -9.34 14.76
N PHE A 19 -18.23 -8.99 15.03
CA PHE A 19 -18.91 -9.41 16.26
C PHE A 19 -19.11 -10.93 16.32
N GLN A 20 -19.52 -11.57 15.23
CA GLN A 20 -19.66 -13.03 15.17
C GLN A 20 -18.33 -13.76 15.35
N ASN A 21 -17.22 -13.15 14.91
CA ASN A 21 -15.87 -13.71 15.01
C ASN A 21 -15.06 -13.07 16.15
N GLN A 22 -15.73 -12.47 17.14
CA GLN A 22 -15.10 -11.67 18.19
C GLN A 22 -13.97 -12.41 18.91
N GLN A 23 -14.10 -13.72 19.12
CA GLN A 23 -13.06 -14.54 19.74
C GLN A 23 -11.73 -14.52 18.96
N VAL A 24 -11.78 -14.47 17.62
CA VAL A 24 -10.57 -14.37 16.77
C VAL A 24 -9.95 -12.99 16.90
N PHE A 25 -10.77 -11.95 16.93
CA PHE A 25 -10.32 -10.55 16.99
C PHE A 25 -9.78 -10.17 18.37
N LEU A 26 -10.36 -10.69 19.44
CA LEU A 26 -9.95 -10.44 20.82
C LEU A 26 -8.92 -11.46 21.35
N SER A 27 -8.54 -12.45 20.55
CA SER A 27 -7.46 -13.37 20.92
C SER A 27 -6.20 -12.56 21.25
N GLU A 28 -5.63 -12.83 22.41
CA GLU A 28 -4.41 -12.18 22.86
C GLU A 28 -3.20 -13.01 22.49
N PHE A 29 -2.12 -12.34 22.10
CA PHE A 29 -0.85 -12.95 21.78
C PHE A 29 0.26 -12.29 22.58
N ASN A 30 1.15 -13.11 23.14
CA ASN A 30 2.40 -12.62 23.70
C ASN A 30 3.37 -12.35 22.56
N LEU A 31 3.72 -11.09 22.40
CA LEU A 31 4.74 -10.66 21.47
C LEU A 31 6.03 -10.38 22.23
N SER A 32 7.12 -10.83 21.64
CA SER A 32 8.46 -10.43 22.05
C SER A 32 9.19 -9.98 20.80
N LEU A 33 9.89 -8.85 20.90
CA LEU A 33 10.72 -8.32 19.85
C LEU A 33 12.09 -8.04 20.43
N ASP A 34 13.12 -8.52 19.74
CA ASP A 34 14.49 -8.21 20.05
C ASP A 34 15.16 -7.69 18.77
N ILE A 35 15.30 -6.37 18.67
CA ILE A 35 16.05 -5.70 17.60
C ILE A 35 17.18 -4.87 18.20
N PHE A 36 18.25 -4.66 17.45
CA PHE A 36 19.52 -4.10 17.95
C PHE A 36 19.38 -2.78 18.76
N PHE A 37 18.36 -1.96 18.51
CA PHE A 37 18.15 -0.67 19.19
C PHE A 37 16.90 -0.63 20.08
N TYR A 38 16.11 -1.71 20.15
CA TYR A 38 14.85 -1.76 20.90
C TYR A 38 14.43 -3.19 21.18
N SER A 39 14.06 -3.50 22.41
CA SER A 39 13.50 -4.80 22.75
C SER A 39 12.32 -4.65 23.69
N PHE A 40 11.36 -5.57 23.56
CA PHE A 40 10.29 -5.76 24.52
C PHE A 40 9.99 -7.25 24.63
N GLU A 41 9.55 -7.66 25.82
CA GLU A 41 9.32 -9.06 26.13
C GLU A 41 7.93 -9.24 26.75
N ASN A 42 7.19 -10.21 26.24
CA ASN A 42 5.86 -10.59 26.73
C ASN A 42 4.83 -9.45 26.75
N GLU A 43 4.83 -8.61 25.72
CA GLU A 43 3.75 -7.65 25.51
C GLU A 43 2.50 -8.37 25.02
N ILE A 44 1.40 -8.23 25.77
CA ILE A 44 0.11 -8.83 25.44
C ILE A 44 -0.59 -7.91 24.45
N VAL A 45 -0.75 -8.39 23.22
CA VAL A 45 -1.38 -7.62 22.15
C VAL A 45 -2.55 -8.41 21.57
N SER A 46 -3.68 -7.72 21.40
CA SER A 46 -4.85 -8.32 20.75
C SER A 46 -4.63 -8.53 19.26
N ASN A 47 -5.20 -9.61 18.72
CA ASN A 47 -5.13 -9.93 17.30
C ASN A 47 -5.68 -8.80 16.42
N SER A 48 -6.68 -8.07 16.91
CA SER A 48 -7.23 -6.89 16.23
C SER A 48 -6.16 -5.85 15.93
N ILE A 49 -5.28 -5.57 16.90
CA ILE A 49 -4.17 -4.62 16.73
C ILE A 49 -3.18 -5.17 15.70
N LEU A 50 -2.83 -6.46 15.80
CA LEU A 50 -1.95 -7.11 14.83
C LEU A 50 -2.49 -7.03 13.40
N ILE A 51 -3.76 -7.34 13.18
CA ILE A 51 -4.42 -7.27 11.88
C ILE A 51 -4.35 -5.85 11.31
N ILE A 52 -4.64 -4.83 12.12
CA ILE A 52 -4.60 -3.42 11.70
C ILE A 52 -3.17 -3.03 11.29
N ILE A 53 -2.18 -3.37 12.12
CA ILE A 53 -0.77 -3.08 11.83
C ILE A 53 -0.33 -3.78 10.54
N SER A 54 -0.65 -5.07 10.37
CA SER A 54 -0.34 -5.82 9.15
C SER A 54 -0.99 -5.23 7.90
N PHE A 55 -2.23 -4.77 7.99
CA PHE A 55 -2.90 -4.07 6.89
C PHE A 55 -2.14 -2.81 6.48
N PHE A 56 -1.78 -1.95 7.44
CA PHE A 56 -1.04 -0.72 7.15
C PHE A 56 0.36 -0.99 6.60
N ILE A 57 1.07 -2.01 7.10
CA ILE A 57 2.34 -2.44 6.52
C ILE A 57 2.16 -2.84 5.05
N GLY A 58 1.11 -3.62 4.74
CA GLY A 58 0.77 -3.98 3.36
C GLY A 58 0.50 -2.76 2.47
N VAL A 59 -0.28 -1.79 2.96
CA VAL A 59 -0.55 -0.52 2.25
C VAL A 59 0.75 0.24 1.97
N ILE A 60 1.65 0.36 2.96
CA ILE A 60 2.94 1.03 2.80
C ILE A 60 3.79 0.34 1.71
N ILE A 61 3.88 -0.99 1.72
CA ILE A 61 4.61 -1.76 0.71
C ILE A 61 4.03 -1.52 -0.69
N CYS A 62 2.70 -1.51 -0.82
CA CYS A 62 2.03 -1.21 -2.08
C CYS A 62 2.34 0.21 -2.57
N LEU A 63 2.26 1.21 -1.70
CA LEU A 63 2.56 2.60 -2.03
C LEU A 63 4.01 2.77 -2.49
N ILE A 64 4.97 2.15 -1.79
CA ILE A 64 6.39 2.16 -2.19
C ILE A 64 6.56 1.54 -3.58
N SER A 65 5.93 0.38 -3.82
CA SER A 65 6.02 -0.33 -5.10
C SER A 65 5.44 0.49 -6.26
N ILE A 66 4.30 1.14 -6.05
CA ILE A 66 3.70 2.06 -7.02
C ILE A 66 4.63 3.25 -7.26
N GLY A 67 5.17 3.86 -6.21
CA GLY A 67 6.10 4.98 -6.30
C GLY A 67 7.33 4.66 -7.14
N ILE A 68 7.98 3.51 -6.89
CA ILE A 68 9.13 3.03 -7.66
C ILE A 68 8.75 2.84 -9.14
N THR A 69 7.61 2.21 -9.41
CA THR A 69 7.14 1.95 -10.78
C THR A 69 6.86 3.26 -11.54
N VAL A 70 6.22 4.22 -10.88
CA VAL A 70 5.95 5.55 -11.45
C VAL A 70 7.24 6.28 -11.74
N PHE A 71 8.21 6.25 -10.82
CA PHE A 71 9.51 6.87 -11.00
C PHE A 71 10.26 6.29 -12.21
N GLN A 72 10.32 4.96 -12.33
CA GLN A 72 10.96 4.28 -13.47
C GLN A 72 10.28 4.65 -14.80
N LYS A 73 8.94 4.67 -14.83
CA LYS A 73 8.19 5.08 -16.02
C LYS A 73 8.47 6.53 -16.38
N SER A 74 8.53 7.42 -15.40
CA SER A 74 8.85 8.84 -15.62
C SER A 74 10.24 9.01 -16.23
N MET A 75 11.26 8.31 -15.73
CA MET A 75 12.60 8.36 -16.32
C MET A 75 12.60 7.89 -17.78
N LYS A 76 11.91 6.78 -18.07
CA LYS A 76 11.81 6.25 -19.42
C LYS A 76 11.10 7.20 -20.38
N ILE A 77 10.04 7.90 -19.92
CA ILE A 77 9.35 8.93 -20.70
C ILE A 77 10.32 10.07 -21.04
N THR A 78 11.06 10.57 -20.05
CA THR A 78 12.05 11.63 -20.28
C THR A 78 13.14 11.21 -21.28
N GLU A 79 13.60 9.96 -21.20
CA GLU A 79 14.57 9.43 -22.17
C GLU A 79 13.99 9.36 -23.59
N LEU A 80 12.75 8.87 -23.74
CA LEU A 80 12.06 8.79 -25.02
C LEU A 80 11.82 10.19 -25.61
N GLN A 81 11.42 11.17 -24.80
CA GLN A 81 11.25 12.56 -25.23
C GLN A 81 12.56 13.17 -25.74
N LYS A 82 13.69 12.92 -25.05
CA LYS A 82 15.01 13.34 -25.53
C LYS A 82 15.38 12.72 -26.87
N LYS A 83 15.08 11.42 -27.06
CA LYS A 83 15.31 10.73 -28.34
C LYS A 83 14.47 11.33 -29.46
N ILE A 84 13.18 11.57 -29.23
CA ILE A 84 12.28 12.21 -30.20
C ILE A 84 12.84 13.58 -30.62
N ALA A 85 13.20 14.44 -29.65
CA ALA A 85 13.76 15.76 -29.95
C ALA A 85 15.05 15.70 -30.77
N SER A 86 15.91 14.71 -30.52
CA SER A 86 17.13 14.51 -31.30
C SER A 86 16.89 14.03 -32.73
N ILE A 87 15.82 13.27 -32.97
CA ILE A 87 15.43 12.79 -34.30
C ILE A 87 14.79 13.94 -35.10
N GLU A 88 13.89 14.70 -34.47
CA GLU A 88 13.25 15.87 -35.10
C GLU A 88 14.29 16.91 -35.52
N SER A 89 15.24 17.24 -34.63
CA SER A 89 16.29 18.22 -34.95
C SER A 89 17.20 17.74 -36.09
N LYS A 90 17.52 16.45 -36.16
CA LYS A 90 18.32 15.89 -37.26
C LYS A 90 17.56 15.91 -38.59
N SER A 91 16.26 15.61 -38.58
CA SER A 91 15.41 15.66 -39.78
C SER A 91 15.26 17.07 -40.36
N GLN A 92 15.27 18.11 -39.52
CA GLN A 92 15.24 19.51 -39.98
C GLN A 92 16.57 19.98 -40.59
N ILE A 93 17.68 19.33 -40.25
CA ILE A 93 19.02 19.64 -40.81
C ILE A 93 19.22 18.96 -42.16
N GLU A 94 18.72 17.73 -42.34
CA GLU A 94 18.83 16.97 -43.61
C GLU A 94 17.78 17.39 -44.66
N GLY A 95 16.75 18.15 -44.28
CA GLY A 95 15.71 18.68 -45.17
C GLY A 95 15.96 20.08 -45.74
N LYS A 96 17.14 20.66 -45.51
CA LYS A 96 17.61 21.95 -46.08
C LYS A 96 18.79 21.71 -47.01
#